data_AF-W3AML3-F1
#
_entry.id   AF-W3AML3-F1
#
_cell.length_a   1.000
_cell.length_b   1.000
_cell.length_c   1.000
_cell.angle_alpha   90.00
_cell.angle_beta   90.00
_cell.angle_gamma   90.00
#
_symmetry.space_group_name_H-M   'P 1'
#
loop_
_entity.id
_entity.type
_entity.pdbx_description
1 polymer ?
#
loop_
_entity_poly.entity_id
_entity_poly.type
_entity_poly.pdbx_seq_one_letter_code
_entity_poly.pdbx_strand_id
1 'polypeptide(L)'
;MILRYLKRHKSYLLSFFFPVIAMLLIFVFRGIFPFGNETFLRTDMYHQYAPFSSEFNYKLQHAGSLLYTWDVGLGINFTALYAYYLASPLNWFMILCPKGLILEFMTYSIVLKIGLCGVSMCYYLRHHFHMRGVGCVFFAVAYAMSGYVSAYSWNLMWLDCIILFPLIMLGLERLMQGKSGMLYVISLGLSILSN
;
A
#
# COMPACT_ATOMS: atom_id res chain seq x y z
N MET A 1 -16.66 -21.25 -17.76
CA MET A 1 -15.33 -21.27 -17.10
C MET A 1 -15.11 -20.06 -16.20
N ILE A 2 -15.34 -18.83 -16.68
CA ILE A 2 -15.17 -17.55 -15.94
C ILE A 2 -16.01 -17.47 -14.65
N LEU A 3 -17.29 -17.86 -14.68
CA LEU A 3 -18.19 -17.82 -13.51
C LEU A 3 -17.76 -18.74 -12.35
N ARG A 4 -17.13 -19.89 -12.65
CA ARG A 4 -16.57 -20.81 -11.63
C ARG A 4 -15.28 -20.25 -11.02
N TYR A 5 -14.45 -19.59 -11.83
CA TYR A 5 -13.25 -18.89 -11.36
C TYR A 5 -13.61 -17.72 -10.42
N LEU A 6 -14.56 -16.88 -10.83
CA LEU A 6 -15.11 -15.81 -10.00
C LEU A 6 -15.69 -16.32 -8.66
N LYS A 7 -16.44 -17.44 -8.67
CA LYS A 7 -16.95 -18.04 -7.42
C LYS A 7 -15.82 -18.48 -6.46
N ARG A 8 -14.71 -18.99 -6.97
CA ARG A 8 -13.56 -19.45 -6.16
C ARG A 8 -12.78 -18.29 -5.54
N HIS A 9 -12.67 -17.18 -6.28
CA HIS A 9 -11.92 -15.98 -5.89
C HIS A 9 -12.80 -14.85 -5.34
N LYS A 10 -14.12 -15.06 -5.20
CA LYS A 10 -15.07 -14.07 -4.70
C LYS A 10 -14.65 -13.43 -3.38
N SER A 11 -14.11 -14.21 -2.44
CA SER A 11 -13.65 -13.67 -1.15
C SER A 11 -12.51 -12.67 -1.32
N TYR A 12 -11.57 -12.90 -2.23
CA TYR A 12 -10.47 -11.97 -2.48
C TYR A 12 -10.97 -10.67 -3.12
N LEU A 13 -11.86 -10.78 -4.10
CA LEU A 13 -12.45 -9.61 -4.74
C LEU A 13 -13.26 -8.78 -3.74
N LEU A 14 -14.06 -9.41 -2.89
CA LEU A 14 -14.81 -8.69 -1.86
C LEU A 14 -13.89 -8.06 -0.80
N SER A 15 -12.83 -8.76 -0.39
CA SER A 15 -11.87 -8.23 0.58
C SER A 15 -11.05 -7.06 0.02
N PHE A 16 -10.91 -6.96 -1.31
CA PHE A 16 -10.29 -5.83 -1.99
C PHE A 16 -11.27 -4.67 -2.22
N PHE A 17 -12.38 -4.94 -2.89
CA PHE A 17 -13.29 -3.89 -3.35
C PHE A 17 -14.09 -3.27 -2.23
N PHE A 18 -14.41 -4.01 -1.15
CA PHE A 18 -15.19 -3.44 -0.06
C PHE A 18 -14.42 -2.31 0.67
N PRO A 19 -13.17 -2.49 1.13
CA PRO A 19 -12.40 -1.39 1.72
C PRO A 19 -12.14 -0.24 0.73
N VAL A 20 -11.87 -0.56 -0.54
CA VAL A 20 -11.66 0.44 -1.60
C VAL A 20 -12.88 1.32 -1.79
N ILE A 21 -14.06 0.72 -1.97
CA ILE A 21 -15.32 1.46 -2.16
C ILE A 21 -15.64 2.27 -0.89
N ALA A 22 -15.45 1.69 0.29
CA ALA A 22 -15.68 2.39 1.55
C ALA A 22 -14.78 3.64 1.68
N MET A 23 -13.49 3.52 1.35
CA MET A 23 -12.55 4.65 1.35
C MET A 23 -12.92 5.71 0.31
N LEU A 24 -13.29 5.30 -0.91
CA LEU A 24 -13.74 6.24 -1.95
C LEU A 24 -15.02 6.98 -1.53
N LEU A 25 -15.98 6.29 -0.91
CA LEU A 25 -17.18 6.93 -0.38
C LEU A 25 -16.85 7.92 0.73
N ILE A 26 -15.93 7.57 1.64
CA ILE A 26 -15.44 8.52 2.67
C ILE A 26 -14.86 9.76 2.00
N PHE A 27 -14.05 9.60 0.95
CA PHE A 27 -13.46 10.72 0.24
C PHE A 27 -14.51 11.59 -0.45
N VAL A 28 -15.50 10.99 -1.09
CA VAL A 28 -16.63 11.73 -1.70
C VAL A 28 -17.42 12.50 -0.65
N PHE A 29 -17.85 11.85 0.44
CA PHE A 29 -18.67 12.50 1.48
C PHE A 29 -17.92 13.57 2.27
N ARG A 30 -16.61 13.45 2.40
CA ARG A 30 -15.75 14.44 3.07
C ARG A 30 -15.22 15.52 2.13
N GLY A 31 -15.54 15.45 0.83
CA GLY A 31 -15.03 16.41 -0.16
C GLY A 31 -13.51 16.37 -0.29
N ILE A 32 -12.91 15.18 -0.13
CA ILE A 32 -11.48 14.97 -0.25
C ILE A 32 -11.10 14.88 -1.73
N PHE A 33 -10.07 15.61 -2.11
CA PHE A 33 -9.49 15.69 -3.43
C PHE A 33 -9.15 14.28 -3.97
N PRO A 34 -9.54 13.94 -5.21
CA PRO A 34 -10.04 14.84 -6.26
C PRO A 34 -11.57 15.10 -6.24
N PHE A 35 -12.33 14.54 -5.29
CA PHE A 35 -13.79 14.66 -5.26
C PHE A 35 -14.30 15.94 -4.58
N GLY A 36 -13.42 16.73 -3.99
CA GLY A 36 -13.71 18.05 -3.45
C GLY A 36 -12.45 18.87 -3.24
N ASN A 37 -12.54 19.92 -2.42
CA ASN A 37 -11.48 20.93 -2.27
C ASN A 37 -10.52 20.65 -1.11
N GLU A 38 -10.81 19.65 -0.26
CA GLU A 38 -9.99 19.31 0.91
C GLU A 38 -8.94 18.26 0.55
N THR A 39 -7.73 18.32 1.13
CA THR A 39 -6.70 17.31 0.86
C THR A 39 -6.66 16.22 1.93
N PHE A 40 -6.47 14.96 1.52
CA PHE A 40 -6.19 13.87 2.45
C PHE A 40 -4.78 13.99 3.05
N LEU A 41 -3.87 14.66 2.34
CA LEU A 41 -2.50 14.87 2.77
C LEU A 41 -2.49 15.86 3.93
N ARG A 42 -2.11 15.38 5.12
CA ARG A 42 -2.01 16.19 6.34
C ARG A 42 -0.59 16.09 6.91
N THR A 43 -0.18 17.11 7.66
CA THR A 43 1.10 17.16 8.40
C THR A 43 2.29 16.73 7.52
N ASP A 44 2.97 15.65 7.87
CA ASP A 44 4.18 15.17 7.21
C ASP A 44 3.90 14.73 5.77
N MET A 45 2.72 14.16 5.51
CA MET A 45 2.38 13.72 4.16
C MET A 45 2.30 14.90 3.17
N TYR A 46 1.82 16.05 3.63
CA TYR A 46 1.76 17.26 2.81
C TYR A 46 3.10 17.99 2.76
N HIS A 47 3.76 18.19 3.90
CA HIS A 47 4.96 19.01 3.99
C HIS A 47 6.25 18.28 3.59
N GLN A 48 6.27 16.95 3.59
CA GLN A 48 7.47 16.14 3.28
C GLN A 48 7.19 15.15 2.15
N TYR A 49 6.18 14.29 2.27
CA TYR A 49 6.04 13.17 1.34
C TYR A 49 5.63 13.61 -0.06
N ALA A 50 4.79 14.64 -0.18
CA ALA A 50 4.40 15.20 -1.48
C ALA A 50 5.61 15.85 -2.22
N PRO A 51 6.41 16.75 -1.59
CA PRO A 51 7.65 17.23 -2.18
C PRO A 51 8.62 16.10 -2.58
N PHE A 52 8.80 15.08 -1.73
CA PHE A 52 9.69 13.95 -2.03
C PHE A 52 9.18 13.13 -3.22
N SER A 53 7.88 12.89 -3.29
CA SER A 53 7.23 12.19 -4.40
C SER A 53 7.33 12.99 -5.71
N SER A 54 7.21 14.32 -5.62
CA SER A 54 7.40 15.22 -6.76
C SER A 54 8.83 15.23 -7.27
N GLU A 55 9.82 15.29 -6.37
CA GLU A 55 11.22 15.19 -6.74
C GLU A 55 11.54 13.81 -7.36
N PHE A 56 10.99 12.73 -6.80
CA PHE A 56 11.15 11.40 -7.36
C PHE A 56 10.55 11.29 -8.76
N ASN A 57 9.32 11.76 -8.97
CA ASN A 57 8.68 11.83 -10.28
C ASN A 57 9.53 12.64 -11.28
N TYR A 58 10.05 13.80 -10.86
CA TYR A 58 10.91 14.62 -11.71
C TYR A 58 12.18 13.88 -12.14
N LYS A 59 12.89 13.27 -11.20
CA LYS A 59 14.10 12.48 -11.46
C LYS A 59 13.81 11.30 -12.39
N LEU A 60 12.69 10.58 -12.20
CA LEU A 60 12.29 9.47 -13.07
C LEU A 60 12.01 9.95 -14.51
N GLN A 61 11.36 11.10 -14.68
CA GLN A 61 11.01 11.63 -16.00
C GLN A 61 12.21 12.25 -16.75
N HIS A 62 13.18 12.80 -16.03
CA HIS A 62 14.30 13.55 -16.62
C HIS A 62 15.64 12.81 -16.49
N ALA A 63 15.61 11.53 -16.09
CA ALA A 63 16.79 10.73 -15.79
C ALA A 63 17.78 11.42 -14.82
N GLY A 64 17.23 12.11 -13.81
CA GLY A 64 18.00 12.82 -12.79
C GLY A 64 18.72 11.86 -11.84
N SER A 65 19.78 12.35 -11.18
CA SER A 65 20.55 11.54 -10.22
C SER A 65 19.68 11.08 -9.05
N LEU A 66 19.64 9.76 -8.80
CA LEU A 66 19.00 9.15 -7.64
C LEU A 66 19.92 9.10 -6.40
N LEU A 67 21.14 9.63 -6.48
CA LEU A 67 22.08 9.63 -5.37
C LEU A 67 21.95 10.86 -4.48
N TYR A 68 21.72 12.02 -5.09
CA TYR A 68 21.67 13.30 -4.39
C TYR A 68 20.67 14.25 -5.07
N THR A 69 20.07 15.14 -4.29
CA THR A 69 19.25 16.24 -4.82
C THR A 69 19.61 17.53 -4.12
N TRP A 70 19.65 18.63 -4.89
CA TRP A 70 19.75 20.00 -4.39
C TRP A 70 18.37 20.65 -4.22
N ASP A 71 17.32 20.04 -4.79
CA ASP A 71 15.97 20.61 -4.89
C ASP A 71 15.13 20.34 -3.63
N VAL A 72 15.72 19.71 -2.62
CA VAL A 72 15.11 19.42 -1.32
C VAL A 72 16.00 19.95 -0.19
N GLY A 73 15.47 20.89 0.59
CA GLY A 73 16.20 21.51 1.71
C GLY A 73 17.42 22.30 1.24
N LEU A 74 18.58 22.06 1.86
CA LEU A 74 19.88 22.60 1.44
C LEU A 74 20.70 21.61 0.61
N GLY A 75 20.03 20.57 0.12
CA GLY A 75 20.64 19.41 -0.52
C GLY A 75 20.72 18.20 0.40
N ILE A 76 20.35 17.03 -0.12
CA ILE A 76 20.25 15.78 0.65
C ILE A 76 20.64 14.55 -0.17
N ASN A 77 21.14 13.53 0.52
CA ASN A 77 21.32 12.19 -0.05
C ASN A 77 19.97 11.60 -0.43
N PHE A 78 19.69 11.53 -1.73
CA PHE A 78 18.41 11.06 -2.25
C PHE A 78 18.24 9.56 -2.08
N THR A 79 19.32 8.77 -2.09
CA THR A 79 19.26 7.32 -1.84
C THR A 79 18.72 7.02 -0.44
N ALA A 80 19.22 7.75 0.57
CA ALA A 80 18.77 7.58 1.95
C ALA A 80 17.30 8.03 2.13
N LEU A 81 16.94 9.17 1.51
CA LEU A 81 15.56 9.66 1.49
C LEU A 81 14.62 8.65 0.80
N TYR A 82 15.02 8.13 -0.36
CA TYR A 82 14.27 7.12 -1.08
C TYR A 82 14.11 5.86 -0.24
N ALA A 83 15.21 5.34 0.32
CA ALA A 83 15.19 4.14 1.14
C ALA A 83 14.21 4.25 2.31
N TYR A 84 14.09 5.43 2.93
CA TYR A 84 13.21 5.64 4.07
C TYR A 84 11.76 6.00 3.68
N TYR A 85 11.51 6.85 2.68
CA TYR A 85 10.16 7.38 2.43
C TYR A 85 9.49 6.81 1.17
N LEU A 86 10.27 6.40 0.17
CA LEU A 86 9.78 6.19 -1.19
C LEU A 86 10.02 4.80 -1.73
N ALA A 87 10.80 3.97 -1.04
CA ALA A 87 11.06 2.59 -1.42
C ALA A 87 9.78 1.79 -1.28
N SER A 88 8.91 1.88 -2.28
CA SER A 88 7.64 1.17 -2.37
C SER A 88 7.49 0.76 -3.83
N PRO A 89 7.15 -0.50 -4.15
CA PRO A 89 6.92 -0.91 -5.53
C PRO A 89 5.86 -0.06 -6.24
N LEU A 90 4.86 0.43 -5.49
CA LEU A 90 3.81 1.27 -6.05
C LEU A 90 4.34 2.65 -6.47
N ASN A 91 5.32 3.21 -5.76
CA ASN A 91 5.85 4.54 -6.08
C ASN A 91 6.58 4.57 -7.43
N TRP A 92 7.07 3.44 -7.94
CA TRP A 92 7.68 3.39 -9.28
C TRP A 92 6.70 3.69 -10.41
N PHE A 93 5.39 3.46 -10.20
CA PHE A 93 4.38 3.85 -11.17
C PHE A 93 4.21 5.37 -11.30
N MET A 94 4.84 6.16 -10.41
CA MET A 94 4.91 7.60 -10.58
C MET A 94 5.57 8.02 -11.89
N ILE A 95 6.40 7.17 -12.53
CA ILE A 95 6.96 7.46 -13.85
C ILE A 95 5.87 7.73 -14.91
N LEU A 96 4.72 7.09 -14.78
CA LEU A 96 3.57 7.23 -15.68
C LEU A 96 2.67 8.41 -15.29
N CYS A 97 2.88 9.00 -14.11
CA CYS A 97 2.05 10.06 -13.56
C CYS A 97 2.52 11.43 -14.06
N PRO A 98 1.63 12.25 -14.66
CA PRO A 98 1.92 13.65 -14.91
C PRO A 98 2.21 14.38 -13.58
N LYS A 99 3.12 15.36 -13.60
CA LYS A 99 3.50 16.13 -12.41
C LYS A 99 2.30 16.78 -11.70
N GLY A 100 1.31 17.25 -12.45
CA GLY A 100 0.11 17.86 -11.88
C GLY A 100 -0.79 16.91 -11.08
N LEU A 101 -0.60 15.60 -11.18
CA LEU A 101 -1.49 14.58 -10.62
C LEU A 101 -0.85 13.77 -9.46
N ILE A 102 0.26 14.25 -8.89
CA ILE A 102 0.99 13.51 -7.85
C ILE A 102 0.15 13.34 -6.57
N LEU A 103 -0.62 14.36 -6.20
CA LEU A 103 -1.47 14.31 -4.99
C LEU A 103 -2.59 13.26 -5.14
N GLU A 104 -3.19 13.19 -6.32
CA GLU A 104 -4.17 12.19 -6.70
C GLU A 104 -3.55 10.80 -6.70
N PHE A 105 -2.35 10.66 -7.28
CA PHE A 105 -1.62 9.41 -7.28
C PHE A 105 -1.35 8.91 -5.86
N MET A 106 -0.91 9.78 -4.95
CA MET A 106 -0.67 9.42 -3.54
C MET A 106 -1.97 9.02 -2.85
N THR A 107 -3.04 9.77 -3.07
CA THR A 107 -4.37 9.52 -2.48
C THR A 107 -4.93 8.17 -2.94
N TYR A 108 -4.89 7.89 -4.25
CA TYR A 108 -5.32 6.60 -4.80
C TYR A 108 -4.40 5.45 -4.41
N SER A 109 -3.11 5.70 -4.23
CA SER A 109 -2.17 4.69 -3.74
C SER A 109 -2.55 4.21 -2.34
N ILE A 110 -3.01 5.10 -1.45
CA ILE A 110 -3.48 4.73 -0.11
C ILE A 110 -4.71 3.82 -0.21
N VAL A 111 -5.70 4.20 -1.02
CA VAL A 111 -6.92 3.40 -1.24
C VAL A 111 -6.58 2.02 -1.79
N LEU A 112 -5.69 1.95 -2.77
CA LEU A 112 -5.21 0.70 -3.36
C LEU A 112 -4.52 -0.18 -2.32
N LYS A 113 -3.59 0.39 -1.53
CA LYS A 113 -2.86 -0.32 -0.49
C LYS A 113 -3.79 -0.88 0.58
N ILE A 114 -4.80 -0.12 1.01
CA ILE A 114 -5.84 -0.60 1.94
C ILE A 114 -6.60 -1.80 1.36
N GLY A 115 -6.96 -1.75 0.07
CA GLY A 115 -7.54 -2.90 -0.62
C GLY A 115 -6.62 -4.14 -0.62
N LEU A 116 -5.32 -3.93 -0.85
CA LEU A 116 -4.31 -5.00 -0.82
C LEU A 116 -4.14 -5.60 0.58
N CYS A 117 -4.23 -4.80 1.66
CA CYS A 117 -4.26 -5.31 3.03
C CYS A 117 -5.42 -6.31 3.25
N GLY A 118 -6.58 -6.01 2.68
CA GLY A 118 -7.74 -6.91 2.74
C GLY A 118 -7.47 -8.23 1.99
N VAL A 119 -6.85 -8.17 0.82
CA VAL A 119 -6.50 -9.38 0.06
C VAL A 119 -5.46 -10.22 0.79
N SER A 120 -4.40 -9.61 1.33
CA SER A 120 -3.33 -10.34 2.01
C SER A 120 -3.84 -11.02 3.28
N MET A 121 -4.68 -10.34 4.08
CA MET A 121 -5.31 -10.94 5.24
C MET A 121 -6.30 -12.04 4.86
N CYS A 122 -7.11 -11.85 3.81
CA CYS A 122 -7.99 -12.90 3.29
C CYS A 122 -7.20 -14.14 2.85
N TYR A 123 -6.01 -13.95 2.27
CA TYR A 123 -5.12 -15.04 1.88
C TYR A 123 -4.58 -15.79 3.11
N TYR A 124 -4.09 -15.07 4.11
CA TYR A 124 -3.66 -15.64 5.38
C TYR A 124 -4.76 -16.49 6.04
N LEU A 125 -5.95 -15.92 6.23
CA LEU A 125 -7.09 -16.60 6.87
C LEU A 125 -7.53 -17.87 6.13
N ARG A 126 -7.45 -17.86 4.79
CA ARG A 126 -7.77 -19.02 3.96
C ARG A 126 -6.76 -20.15 4.10
N HIS A 127 -5.49 -19.83 4.30
CA HIS A 127 -4.42 -20.82 4.37
C HIS A 127 -4.17 -21.34 5.79
N HIS A 128 -4.28 -20.47 6.79
CA HIS A 128 -4.11 -20.85 8.19
C HIS A 128 -5.38 -21.52 8.74
N PHE A 129 -6.51 -20.81 8.75
CA PHE A 129 -7.77 -21.29 9.35
C PHE A 129 -8.67 -22.06 8.39
N HIS A 130 -8.29 -22.22 7.12
CA HIS A 130 -9.14 -22.81 6.08
C HIS A 130 -10.51 -22.11 5.93
N MET A 131 -10.62 -20.86 6.41
CA MET A 131 -11.86 -20.09 6.40
C MET A 131 -12.28 -19.75 4.97
N ARG A 132 -13.56 -19.91 4.66
CA ARG A 132 -14.13 -19.60 3.35
C ARG A 132 -15.42 -18.79 3.49
N GLY A 133 -15.80 -18.11 2.41
CA GLY A 133 -17.05 -17.37 2.36
C GLY A 133 -17.01 -16.05 3.14
N VAL A 134 -18.12 -15.73 3.80
CA VAL A 134 -18.39 -14.40 4.39
C VAL A 134 -17.51 -14.10 5.60
N GLY A 135 -17.30 -15.07 6.51
CA GLY A 135 -16.48 -14.85 7.70
C GLY A 135 -15.04 -14.46 7.35
N CYS A 136 -14.46 -15.09 6.33
CA CYS A 136 -13.13 -14.73 5.83
C CYS A 136 -13.07 -13.28 5.32
N VAL A 137 -14.11 -12.83 4.60
CA VAL A 137 -14.19 -11.45 4.08
C VAL A 137 -14.35 -10.47 5.23
N PHE A 138 -15.19 -10.79 6.22
CA PHE A 138 -15.43 -9.94 7.39
C PHE A 138 -14.13 -9.61 8.13
N PHE A 139 -13.34 -10.63 8.49
CA PHE A 139 -12.07 -10.41 9.20
C PHE A 139 -11.01 -9.74 8.32
N ALA A 140 -10.98 -10.03 7.02
CA ALA A 140 -10.10 -9.35 6.09
C ALA A 140 -10.39 -7.86 5.97
N VAL A 141 -11.67 -7.49 5.88
CA VAL A 141 -12.13 -6.10 5.87
C VAL A 141 -11.85 -5.43 7.21
N ALA A 142 -12.11 -6.11 8.33
CA ALA A 142 -11.83 -5.59 9.67
C ALA A 142 -10.34 -5.28 9.87
N TYR A 143 -9.44 -6.10 9.31
CA TYR A 143 -8.00 -5.82 9.31
C TYR A 143 -7.67 -4.59 8.45
N ALA A 144 -8.13 -4.57 7.19
CA ALA A 144 -7.86 -3.50 6.23
C ALA A 144 -8.38 -2.13 6.70
N MET A 145 -9.51 -2.10 7.40
CA MET A 145 -10.16 -0.90 7.92
C MET A 145 -10.02 -0.77 9.45
N SER A 146 -9.00 -1.40 10.03
CA SER A 146 -8.76 -1.31 11.47
C SER A 146 -8.39 0.12 11.90
N GLY A 147 -8.56 0.40 13.20
CA GLY A 147 -8.16 1.69 13.77
C GLY A 147 -6.66 1.98 13.58
N TYR A 148 -5.82 0.95 13.59
CA TYR A 148 -4.38 1.08 13.31
C TYR A 148 -4.13 1.55 11.87
N VAL A 149 -4.73 0.88 10.87
CA VAL A 149 -4.59 1.30 9.45
C VAL A 149 -5.16 2.70 9.25
N SER A 150 -6.27 3.03 9.91
CA SER A 150 -6.88 4.36 9.83
C SER A 150 -5.94 5.45 10.39
N ALA A 151 -5.37 5.21 11.58
CA ALA A 151 -4.46 6.13 12.25
C ALA A 151 -3.12 6.31 11.52
N TYR A 152 -2.65 5.30 10.79
CA TYR A 152 -1.37 5.37 10.06
C TYR A 152 -1.53 5.47 8.55
N SER A 153 -2.75 5.68 8.04
CA SER A 153 -3.03 5.78 6.60
C SER A 153 -2.31 6.95 5.91
N TRP A 154 -1.93 7.99 6.66
CA TRP A 154 -1.11 9.09 6.16
C TRP A 154 0.39 8.75 6.06
N ASN A 155 0.85 7.65 6.66
CA ASN A 155 2.20 7.13 6.49
C ASN A 155 2.23 6.10 5.36
N LEU A 156 2.25 6.61 4.12
CA LEU A 156 2.12 5.80 2.89
C LEU A 156 3.15 4.66 2.81
N MET A 157 4.37 4.88 3.31
CA MET A 157 5.46 3.90 3.39
C MET A 157 5.07 2.66 4.22
N TRP A 158 4.48 2.85 5.41
CA TRP A 158 4.19 1.74 6.33
C TRP A 158 3.08 0.81 5.84
N LEU A 159 2.23 1.28 4.93
CA LEU A 159 1.16 0.44 4.38
C LEU A 159 1.72 -0.78 3.64
N ASP A 160 2.93 -0.74 3.07
CA ASP A 160 3.52 -1.91 2.41
C ASP A 160 3.85 -3.02 3.41
N CYS A 161 4.46 -2.67 4.54
CA CYS A 161 4.63 -3.57 5.69
C CYS A 161 3.31 -4.21 6.14
N ILE A 162 2.24 -3.42 6.24
CA ILE A 162 0.92 -3.90 6.68
C ILE A 162 0.31 -4.86 5.65
N ILE A 163 0.52 -4.62 4.34
CA ILE A 163 0.11 -5.56 3.29
C ILE A 163 0.88 -6.87 3.43
N LEU A 164 2.19 -6.82 3.69
CA LEU A 164 3.07 -7.99 3.72
C LEU A 164 2.95 -8.78 5.02
N PHE A 165 2.57 -8.17 6.14
CA PHE A 165 2.50 -8.80 7.46
C PHE A 165 1.74 -10.14 7.49
N PRO A 166 0.52 -10.29 6.93
CA PRO A 166 -0.17 -11.59 6.88
C PRO A 166 0.58 -12.65 6.08
N LEU A 167 1.35 -12.26 5.05
CA LEU A 167 2.18 -13.17 4.26
C LEU A 167 3.44 -13.59 5.01
N ILE A 168 4.04 -12.68 5.78
CA ILE A 168 5.18 -12.98 6.67
C ILE A 168 4.76 -14.02 7.71
N MET A 169 3.61 -13.82 8.37
CA MET A 169 3.07 -14.78 9.34
C MET A 169 2.81 -16.14 8.71
N LEU A 170 2.20 -16.19 7.52
CA LEU A 170 2.02 -17.45 6.80
C LEU A 170 3.34 -18.13 6.46
N GLY A 171 4.34 -17.35 6.04
CA GLY A 171 5.68 -17.85 5.75
C GLY A 171 6.34 -18.46 6.99
N LEU A 172 6.24 -17.77 8.12
CA LEU A 172 6.78 -18.19 9.41
C LEU A 172 6.15 -19.51 9.87
N GLU A 173 4.83 -19.64 9.78
CA GLU A 173 4.13 -20.88 10.13
C GLU A 173 4.54 -22.04 9.24
N ARG A 174 4.70 -21.81 7.93
CA ARG A 174 5.20 -22.83 7.00
C ARG A 174 6.60 -23.28 7.37
N LEU A 175 7.48 -22.35 7.74
CA LEU A 175 8.83 -22.63 8.20
C LEU A 175 8.81 -23.49 9.47
N MET A 176 7.98 -23.14 10.46
CA MET A 176 7.82 -23.91 11.70
C MET A 176 7.27 -25.33 11.46
N GLN A 177 6.50 -25.53 10.40
CA GLN A 177 6.00 -26.85 9.97
C GLN A 177 7.02 -27.66 9.16
N GLY A 178 8.27 -27.21 9.04
CA GLY A 178 9.31 -27.88 8.24
C GLY A 178 9.10 -27.77 6.74
N LYS A 179 8.20 -26.89 6.28
CA LYS A 179 8.01 -26.61 4.84
C LYS A 179 8.99 -25.54 4.38
N SER A 180 9.04 -25.30 3.06
CA SER A 180 9.90 -24.27 2.48
C SER A 180 9.68 -22.89 3.13
N GLY A 181 10.76 -22.32 3.67
CA GLY A 181 10.82 -20.97 4.24
C GLY A 181 10.88 -19.84 3.23
N MET A 182 10.85 -20.14 1.92
CA MET A 182 10.99 -19.12 0.87
C MET A 182 9.93 -18.03 0.95
N LEU A 183 8.70 -18.36 1.33
CA LEU A 183 7.64 -17.37 1.51
C LEU A 183 8.00 -16.36 2.60
N TYR A 184 8.57 -16.83 3.72
CA TYR A 184 9.03 -15.98 4.82
C TYR A 184 10.17 -15.07 4.37
N VAL A 185 11.22 -15.65 3.76
CA VAL A 185 12.40 -14.90 3.30
C VAL A 185 12.02 -13.82 2.30
N ILE A 186 11.18 -14.15 1.32
CA ILE A 186 10.76 -13.19 0.29
C ILE A 186 9.86 -12.10 0.89
N SER A 187 8.83 -12.46 1.66
CA SER A 187 7.89 -11.47 2.21
C SER A 187 8.56 -10.54 3.23
N LEU A 188 9.44 -11.07 4.09
CA LEU A 188 10.21 -10.28 5.04
C LEU A 188 11.23 -9.41 4.32
N GLY A 189 11.96 -9.97 3.35
CA GLY A 189 12.93 -9.22 2.56
C GLY A 189 12.28 -8.05 1.80
N LEU A 190 11.11 -8.30 1.19
CA LEU A 190 10.32 -7.24 0.55
C LEU A 190 9.86 -6.19 1.56
N SER A 191 9.42 -6.59 2.76
CA SER A 191 8.98 -5.67 3.81
C SER A 191 10.11 -4.75 4.28
N ILE A 192 11.32 -5.28 4.45
CA ILE A 192 12.50 -4.48 4.80
C ILE A 192 12.90 -3.54 3.65
N LEU A 193 12.79 -4.01 2.40
CA LEU A 193 13.10 -3.19 1.24
C LEU A 193 12.02 -2.13 0.95
N SER A 194 10.77 -2.38 1.32
CA SER A 194 9.62 -1.53 1.01
C SER A 194 9.23 -0.55 2.13
N ASN A 195 10.09 -0.42 3.15
CA ASN A 195 9.83 0.17 4.47
C ASN A 195 8.81 -0.56 5.34
#